data_AF-A0A2Z6M224-F1
#
_entry.id   AF-A0A2Z6M224-F1
#
_cell.length_a   1.000
_cell.length_b   1.000
_cell.length_c   1.000
_cell.angle_alpha   90.00
_cell.angle_beta   90.00
_cell.angle_gamma   90.00
#
_symmetry.space_group_name_H-M   'P 1'
#
loop_
_entity.id
_entity.type
_entity.pdbx_description
1 polymer ?
#
loop_
_entity_poly.entity_id
_entity_poly.type
_entity_poly.pdbx_seq_one_letter_code
_entity_poly.pdbx_strand_id
1 'polypeptide(L)'
;MKTEVGKFPKLVVVLVGDRRDSHRFIDIKLEACEKVGIETLVSELPENCTEKELLDVVSSFNDDKDVHGIVVQLPLPQHISEESIMNVVNPEKDVDGFHPLNIGNLAIRGRKPFFIPGASKACIELLLNHGVEIKGKRVAIIGRSKIVGLPTSLLLQRHHATVSLLHAYTKSPEQITSQADIVITDVGIANIVRGNWIKKGAVVIDMGYNEIKINF
;
A
#
# COMPACT_ATOMS: atom_id res chain seq x y z
N MET A 1 -4.20 -9.89 26.31
CA MET A 1 -3.28 -8.80 25.91
C MET A 1 -3.26 -7.62 26.88
N LYS A 2 -4.29 -6.75 26.93
CA LYS A 2 -4.36 -5.56 27.83
C LYS A 2 -4.02 -5.89 29.29
N THR A 3 -4.55 -7.01 29.76
CA THR A 3 -4.45 -7.47 31.14
C THR A 3 -3.22 -8.36 31.42
N GLU A 4 -2.43 -8.71 30.40
CA GLU A 4 -1.37 -9.74 30.53
C GLU A 4 0.05 -9.21 30.33
N VAL A 5 0.26 -8.18 29.49
CA VAL A 5 1.61 -7.73 29.10
C VAL A 5 1.96 -6.33 29.62
N GLY A 6 0.96 -5.53 30.01
CA GLY A 6 1.17 -4.17 30.55
C GLY A 6 1.83 -3.18 29.60
N LYS A 7 2.08 -3.55 28.34
CA LYS A 7 2.63 -2.70 27.28
C LYS A 7 1.74 -2.76 26.05
N PHE A 8 1.48 -1.59 25.48
CA PHE A 8 0.65 -1.40 24.30
C PHE A 8 1.54 -1.25 23.06
N PRO A 9 1.23 -1.93 21.95
CA PRO A 9 1.80 -1.54 20.67
C PRO A 9 1.41 -0.09 20.38
N LYS A 10 2.38 0.69 19.90
CA LYS A 10 2.22 2.10 19.55
C LYS A 10 2.55 2.31 18.08
N LEU A 11 1.60 2.90 17.36
CA LEU A 11 1.75 3.32 15.98
C LEU A 11 1.97 4.83 15.93
N VAL A 12 3.03 5.27 15.26
CA VAL A 12 3.23 6.68 14.92
C VAL A 12 2.89 6.91 13.46
N VAL A 13 2.06 7.90 13.20
CA VAL A 13 1.74 8.39 11.86
C VAL A 13 2.39 9.75 11.67
N VAL A 14 3.28 9.88 10.68
CA VAL A 14 3.93 11.14 10.32
C VAL A 14 3.20 11.73 9.12
N LEU A 15 2.68 12.94 9.28
CA LEU A 15 1.95 13.69 8.26
C LEU A 15 2.73 14.96 7.90
N VAL A 16 2.87 15.25 6.61
CA VAL A 16 3.46 16.50 6.10
C VAL A 16 2.41 17.26 5.30
N GLY A 17 2.14 18.50 5.69
CA GLY A 17 1.11 19.34 5.09
C GLY A 17 -0.31 19.01 5.54
N ASP A 18 -1.31 19.53 4.83
CA ASP A 18 -2.73 19.53 5.25
C ASP A 18 -3.69 19.00 4.18
N ARG A 19 -3.27 17.94 3.50
CA ARG A 19 -4.07 17.33 2.44
C ARG A 19 -5.29 16.60 3.01
N ARG A 20 -6.49 16.96 2.54
CA ARG A 20 -7.77 16.36 3.00
C ARG A 20 -7.86 14.85 2.79
N ASP A 21 -7.35 14.35 1.66
CA ASP A 21 -7.35 12.90 1.38
C ASP A 21 -6.41 12.15 2.34
N SER A 22 -5.24 12.72 2.64
CA SER A 22 -4.32 12.18 3.66
C SER A 22 -4.99 12.05 5.03
N HIS A 23 -5.65 13.11 5.51
CA HIS A 23 -6.38 13.09 6.79
C HIS A 23 -7.42 11.97 6.84
N ARG A 24 -8.21 11.80 5.78
CA ARG A 24 -9.22 10.74 5.72
C ARG A 24 -8.62 9.35 5.87
N PHE A 25 -7.47 9.08 5.24
CA PHE A 25 -6.78 7.79 5.39
C PHE A 25 -6.17 7.62 6.78
N ILE A 26 -5.67 8.70 7.39
CA ILE A 26 -5.16 8.69 8.76
C ILE A 26 -6.30 8.35 9.73
N ASP A 27 -7.46 9.01 9.64
CA ASP A 27 -8.62 8.74 10.49
C ASP A 27 -9.01 7.24 10.47
N ILE A 28 -9.05 6.65 9.27
CA ILE A 28 -9.35 5.21 9.11
C ILE A 28 -8.31 4.34 9.84
N LYS A 29 -7.02 4.69 9.75
CA LYS A 29 -5.94 3.97 10.47
C LYS A 29 -6.07 4.12 11.98
N LEU A 30 -6.39 5.32 12.47
CA LEU A 30 -6.57 5.61 13.90
C LEU A 30 -7.77 4.86 14.47
N GLU A 31 -8.92 4.92 13.79
CA GLU A 31 -10.12 4.16 14.18
C GLU A 31 -9.86 2.64 14.22
N ALA A 32 -9.08 2.12 13.26
CA ALA A 32 -8.71 0.71 13.24
C ALA A 32 -7.82 0.34 14.44
N CYS A 33 -6.85 1.20 14.79
CA CYS A 33 -5.99 1.02 15.95
C CYS A 33 -6.77 1.06 17.27
N GLU A 34 -7.70 2.02 17.41
CA GLU A 34 -8.55 2.15 18.60
C GLU A 34 -9.38 0.88 18.83
N LYS A 35 -10.00 0.34 17.77
CA LYS A 35 -10.82 -0.90 17.82
C LYS A 35 -10.06 -2.12 18.34
N VAL A 36 -8.74 -2.15 18.17
CA VAL A 36 -7.88 -3.26 18.61
C VAL A 36 -6.98 -2.90 19.81
N GLY A 37 -7.10 -1.68 20.34
CA GLY A 37 -6.36 -1.20 21.51
C GLY A 37 -4.88 -0.90 21.25
N ILE A 38 -4.53 -0.47 20.04
CA ILE A 38 -3.20 0.05 19.68
C ILE A 38 -3.17 1.55 20.01
N GLU A 39 -2.11 2.00 20.70
CA GLU A 39 -1.88 3.41 20.95
C GLU A 39 -1.42 4.11 19.68
N THR A 40 -1.85 5.35 19.47
CA THR A 40 -1.52 6.11 18.27
C THR A 40 -0.99 7.49 18.60
N LEU A 41 -0.01 7.95 17.83
CA LEU A 41 0.49 9.32 17.84
C LEU A 41 0.52 9.84 16.40
N VAL A 42 -0.05 11.01 16.16
CA VAL A 42 0.11 11.72 14.87
C VAL A 42 1.15 12.82 15.07
N SER A 43 2.21 12.78 14.26
CA SER A 43 3.27 13.78 14.21
C SER A 43 3.12 14.60 12.94
N GLU A 44 2.69 15.85 13.08
CA GLU A 44 2.41 16.74 11.96
C GLU A 44 3.59 17.68 11.71
N LEU A 45 4.01 17.80 10.45
CA LEU A 45 4.98 18.77 9.98
C LEU A 45 4.32 19.70 8.95
N PRO A 46 4.73 20.98 8.89
CA PRO A 46 4.19 21.89 7.89
C PRO A 46 4.62 21.48 6.47
N GLU A 47 3.83 21.84 5.47
CA GLU A 47 4.11 21.49 4.06
C GLU A 47 5.48 21.98 3.59
N ASN A 48 5.98 23.09 4.13
CA ASN A 48 7.27 23.67 3.79
C ASN A 48 8.45 23.11 4.62
N CYS A 49 8.26 22.05 5.41
CA CYS A 49 9.36 21.42 6.12
C CYS A 49 10.42 20.92 5.12
N THR A 50 11.66 20.93 5.56
CA THR A 50 12.80 20.39 4.81
C THR A 50 12.81 18.86 4.89
N GLU A 51 13.42 18.22 3.90
CA GLU A 51 13.64 16.77 3.93
C GLU A 51 14.43 16.36 5.19
N LYS A 52 15.39 17.18 5.62
CA LYS A 52 16.17 16.94 6.84
C LYS A 52 15.29 16.91 8.09
N GLU A 53 14.40 17.89 8.27
CA GLU A 53 13.50 17.93 9.43
C GLU A 53 12.62 16.68 9.50
N LEU A 54 12.10 16.22 8.36
CA LEU A 54 11.32 14.98 8.30
C LEU A 54 12.17 13.75 8.62
N LEU A 55 13.39 13.66 8.07
CA LEU A 55 14.33 12.57 8.38
C LEU A 55 14.68 12.51 9.87
N ASP A 56 14.91 13.66 10.50
CA ASP A 56 15.23 13.77 11.92
C ASP A 56 14.05 13.29 12.79
N VAL A 57 12.82 13.69 12.43
CA VAL A 57 11.59 13.22 13.10
C VAL A 57 11.44 11.69 12.96
N VAL A 58 11.54 11.14 11.76
CA VAL A 58 11.41 9.69 11.53
C VAL A 58 12.52 8.92 12.28
N SER A 59 13.75 9.44 12.28
CA SER A 59 14.87 8.84 13.00
C SER A 59 14.64 8.81 14.51
N SER A 60 14.04 9.86 15.07
CA SER A 60 13.69 9.87 16.50
C SER A 60 12.71 8.74 16.88
N PHE A 61 11.74 8.45 16.01
CA PHE A 61 10.79 7.34 16.22
C PHE A 61 11.40 5.96 15.95
N ASN A 62 12.41 5.87 15.10
CA ASN A 62 13.20 4.65 14.95
C ASN A 62 13.91 4.28 16.25
N ASP A 63 14.45 5.27 16.97
CA ASP A 63 15.20 5.05 18.21
C ASP A 63 14.30 4.92 19.45
N ASP A 64 13.05 5.38 19.38
CA ASP A 64 12.07 5.27 20.46
C ASP A 64 11.61 3.81 20.68
N LYS A 65 11.97 3.23 21.83
CA LYS A 65 11.63 1.84 22.20
C LYS A 65 10.15 1.62 22.50
N ASP A 66 9.40 2.69 22.75
CA ASP A 66 7.96 2.61 22.97
C ASP A 66 7.17 2.70 21.64
N VAL A 67 7.83 3.05 20.52
CA VAL A 67 7.25 3.03 19.17
C VAL A 67 7.48 1.68 18.50
N HIS A 68 6.40 1.08 18.02
CA HIS A 68 6.40 -0.27 17.43
C HIS A 68 6.12 -0.26 15.93
N GLY A 69 5.47 0.78 15.42
CA GLY A 69 5.20 0.97 14.01
C GLY A 69 5.28 2.43 13.63
N ILE A 70 5.75 2.70 12.41
CA ILE A 70 5.85 4.02 11.81
C ILE A 70 5.17 3.96 10.45
N VAL A 71 4.31 4.94 10.21
CA VAL A 71 3.64 5.19 8.94
C VAL A 71 3.99 6.61 8.53
N VAL A 72 4.64 6.78 7.39
CA VAL A 72 4.77 8.11 6.77
C VAL A 72 3.67 8.24 5.74
N GLN A 73 2.74 9.17 5.97
CA GLN A 73 1.58 9.32 5.10
C GLN A 73 1.99 9.92 3.75
N LEU A 74 1.75 9.15 2.69
CA LEU A 74 2.00 9.55 1.30
C LEU A 74 0.74 10.15 0.65
N PRO A 75 0.90 10.95 -0.42
CA PRO A 75 2.18 11.40 -1.00
C PRO A 75 2.82 12.55 -0.23
N LEU A 76 4.14 12.69 -0.33
CA LEU A 76 4.87 13.82 0.25
C LEU A 76 4.87 15.05 -0.68
N PRO A 77 5.16 16.26 -0.16
CA PRO A 77 5.43 17.43 -0.99
C PRO A 77 6.54 17.17 -2.02
N GLN A 78 6.43 17.80 -3.19
CA GLN A 78 7.31 17.51 -4.34
C GLN A 78 8.81 17.76 -4.09
N HIS A 79 9.16 18.61 -3.13
CA HIS A 79 10.55 18.89 -2.77
C HIS A 79 11.16 17.86 -1.81
N ILE A 80 10.41 16.86 -1.36
CA ILE A 80 10.87 15.79 -0.48
C ILE A 80 10.90 14.47 -1.24
N SER A 81 12.04 13.77 -1.14
CA SER A 81 12.21 12.44 -1.72
C SER A 81 11.51 11.38 -0.90
N GLU A 82 10.37 10.86 -1.39
CA GLU A 82 9.70 9.70 -0.79
C GLU A 82 10.65 8.49 -0.62
N GLU A 83 11.61 8.32 -1.54
CA GLU A 83 12.59 7.24 -1.48
C GLU A 83 13.58 7.43 -0.32
N SER A 84 14.06 8.65 -0.09
CA SER A 84 14.90 8.95 1.07
C SER A 84 14.15 8.63 2.37
N ILE A 85 12.87 8.99 2.44
CA ILE A 85 12.05 8.77 3.63
C ILE A 85 11.73 7.29 3.84
N MET A 86 11.34 6.56 2.80
CA MET A 86 11.09 5.11 2.89
C MET A 86 12.34 4.33 3.31
N ASN A 87 13.54 4.79 2.96
CA ASN A 87 14.80 4.15 3.33
C ASN A 87 15.22 4.40 4.78
N VAL A 88 14.76 5.49 5.41
CA VAL A 88 15.14 5.80 6.79
C VAL A 88 14.26 5.06 7.79
N VAL A 89 13.01 4.71 7.45
CA VAL A 89 12.13 3.96 8.36
C VAL A 89 12.75 2.60 8.67
N ASN A 90 12.95 2.27 9.95
CA ASN A 90 13.50 0.98 10.34
C ASN A 90 12.62 -0.15 9.77
N PRO A 91 13.18 -1.14 9.05
CA PRO A 91 12.41 -2.24 8.46
C PRO A 91 11.52 -3.00 9.47
N GLU A 92 11.93 -3.07 10.74
CA GLU A 92 11.20 -3.73 11.83
C GLU A 92 10.06 -2.86 12.40
N LYS A 93 10.00 -1.57 12.04
CA LYS A 93 8.92 -0.63 12.38
C LYS A 93 8.14 -0.16 11.15
N ASP A 94 8.55 -0.51 9.95
CA ASP A 94 7.89 -0.19 8.68
C ASP A 94 6.60 -1.01 8.49
N VAL A 95 5.57 -0.70 9.27
CA VAL A 95 4.29 -1.44 9.25
C VAL A 95 3.50 -1.25 7.94
N ASP A 96 3.83 -0.21 7.16
CA ASP A 96 3.32 -0.01 5.80
C ASP A 96 4.06 -0.88 4.76
N GLY A 97 5.24 -1.42 5.09
CA GLY A 97 5.94 -2.43 4.30
C GLY A 97 6.63 -1.91 3.04
N PHE A 98 6.88 -0.60 2.94
CA PHE A 98 7.45 0.04 1.75
C PHE A 98 8.98 0.12 1.75
N HIS A 99 9.64 -0.15 2.87
CA HIS A 99 11.09 -0.18 2.95
C HIS A 99 11.65 -1.17 1.92
N PRO A 100 12.71 -0.83 1.14
CA PRO A 100 13.21 -1.70 0.08
C PRO A 100 13.60 -3.10 0.54
N LEU A 101 14.05 -3.26 1.79
CA LEU A 101 14.31 -4.57 2.39
C LEU A 101 13.03 -5.44 2.48
N ASN A 102 11.89 -4.85 2.85
CA ASN A 102 10.60 -5.54 2.87
C ASN A 102 10.18 -5.93 1.45
N ILE A 103 10.25 -5.01 0.49
CA ILE A 103 9.93 -5.30 -0.91
C ILE A 103 10.87 -6.34 -1.53
N GLY A 104 12.17 -6.26 -1.25
CA GLY A 104 13.18 -7.22 -1.70
C GLY A 104 12.97 -8.60 -1.10
N ASN A 105 12.67 -8.67 0.20
CA ASN A 105 12.33 -9.92 0.88
C ASN A 105 11.00 -10.50 0.40
N LEU A 106 10.07 -9.66 -0.09
CA LEU A 106 8.86 -10.09 -0.78
C LEU A 106 9.16 -10.61 -2.20
N ALA A 107 10.09 -10.00 -2.93
CA ALA A 107 10.43 -10.44 -4.29
C ALA A 107 11.18 -11.79 -4.31
N ILE A 108 12.09 -12.02 -3.36
CA ILE A 108 12.95 -13.21 -3.34
C ILE A 108 12.18 -14.41 -2.76
N ARG A 109 12.05 -15.49 -3.54
CA ARG A 109 11.42 -16.73 -3.09
C ARG A 109 12.16 -17.32 -1.89
N GLY A 110 11.42 -17.76 -0.87
CA GLY A 110 11.97 -18.34 0.35
C GLY A 110 12.33 -17.32 1.44
N ARG A 111 12.35 -16.01 1.11
CA ARG A 111 12.49 -14.95 2.13
C ARG A 111 11.14 -14.49 2.66
N LYS A 112 11.15 -13.96 3.88
CA LYS A 112 9.98 -13.38 4.55
C LYS A 112 10.27 -11.91 4.84
N PRO A 113 9.45 -10.97 4.35
CA PRO A 113 9.56 -9.58 4.77
C PRO A 113 9.07 -9.43 6.23
N PHE A 114 9.47 -8.36 6.90
CA PHE A 114 8.92 -8.02 8.22
C PHE A 114 7.44 -7.64 8.07
N PHE A 115 7.16 -6.79 7.09
CA PHE A 115 5.82 -6.33 6.75
C PHE A 115 5.54 -6.43 5.26
N ILE A 116 4.26 -6.56 4.92
CA ILE A 116 3.76 -6.62 3.55
C ILE A 116 2.86 -5.40 3.36
N PRO A 117 2.99 -4.66 2.24
CA PRO A 117 2.10 -3.55 1.91
C PRO A 117 0.62 -3.86 2.13
N GLY A 118 -0.03 -3.03 2.95
CA GLY A 118 -1.38 -3.29 3.47
C GLY A 118 -2.42 -3.49 2.37
N ALA A 119 -2.45 -2.60 1.37
CA ALA A 119 -3.37 -2.69 0.23
C ALA A 119 -3.14 -3.97 -0.59
N SER A 120 -1.88 -4.32 -0.86
CA SER A 120 -1.52 -5.54 -1.58
C SER A 120 -1.90 -6.80 -0.80
N LYS A 121 -1.70 -6.81 0.52
CA LYS A 121 -2.14 -7.89 1.38
C LYS A 121 -3.66 -8.01 1.38
N ALA A 122 -4.38 -6.89 1.52
CA ALA A 122 -5.84 -6.86 1.48
C ALA A 122 -6.40 -7.42 0.16
N CYS A 123 -5.77 -7.09 -0.98
CA CYS A 123 -6.14 -7.65 -2.29
C CYS A 123 -6.08 -9.18 -2.30
N ILE A 124 -4.99 -9.77 -1.78
CA ILE A 124 -4.86 -11.23 -1.67
C ILE A 124 -5.91 -11.81 -0.71
N GLU A 125 -6.08 -11.21 0.47
CA GLU A 125 -7.05 -11.68 1.47
C GLU A 125 -8.49 -11.64 0.92
N LEU A 126 -8.85 -10.60 0.16
CA LEU A 126 -10.15 -10.52 -0.51
C LEU A 126 -10.36 -11.68 -1.48
N LEU A 127 -9.36 -12.00 -2.32
CA LEU A 127 -9.44 -13.13 -3.26
C LEU A 127 -9.63 -14.45 -2.51
N LEU A 128 -8.80 -14.71 -1.49
CA LEU A 128 -8.83 -15.95 -0.73
C LEU A 128 -10.12 -16.13 0.06
N ASN A 129 -10.58 -15.08 0.76
CA ASN A 129 -11.80 -15.13 1.57
C ASN A 129 -13.08 -15.30 0.74
N HIS A 130 -13.03 -14.98 -0.56
CA HIS A 130 -14.13 -15.21 -1.50
C HIS A 130 -13.97 -16.48 -2.33
N GLY A 131 -13.02 -17.36 -1.97
CA GLY A 131 -12.82 -18.65 -2.64
C GLY A 131 -12.26 -18.54 -4.06
N VAL A 132 -11.63 -17.41 -4.41
CA VAL A 132 -11.01 -17.23 -5.73
C VAL A 132 -9.70 -18.00 -5.78
N GLU A 133 -9.63 -18.99 -6.67
CA GLU A 133 -8.39 -19.72 -6.94
C GLU A 133 -7.40 -18.80 -7.66
N ILE A 134 -6.25 -18.50 -7.03
CA ILE A 134 -5.18 -17.66 -7.61
C ILE A 134 -4.17 -18.49 -8.42
N LYS A 135 -3.88 -19.72 -7.96
CA LYS A 135 -2.85 -20.59 -8.54
C LYS A 135 -3.14 -20.88 -10.01
N GLY A 136 -2.14 -20.62 -10.87
CA GLY A 136 -2.22 -20.87 -12.31
C GLY A 136 -3.09 -19.89 -13.10
N LYS A 137 -3.79 -18.95 -12.45
CA LYS A 137 -4.60 -17.94 -13.15
C LYS A 137 -3.73 -16.90 -13.83
N ARG A 138 -4.25 -16.32 -14.92
CA ARG A 138 -3.70 -15.12 -15.56
C ARG A 138 -4.24 -13.88 -14.84
N VAL A 139 -3.33 -13.02 -14.40
CA VAL A 139 -3.69 -11.78 -13.70
C VAL A 139 -3.16 -10.59 -14.48
N ALA A 140 -4.04 -9.65 -14.80
CA ALA A 140 -3.65 -8.35 -15.34
C ALA A 140 -3.72 -7.31 -14.23
N ILE A 141 -2.60 -6.68 -13.92
CA ILE A 141 -2.52 -5.56 -12.98
C ILE A 141 -2.33 -4.30 -13.80
N ILE A 142 -3.28 -3.37 -13.76
CA ILE A 142 -3.19 -2.07 -14.42
C ILE A 142 -2.70 -1.06 -13.39
N GLY A 143 -1.45 -0.63 -13.51
CA GLY A 143 -0.77 0.21 -12.53
C GLY A 143 0.46 -0.49 -11.95
N ARG A 144 1.60 0.22 -11.95
CA ARG A 144 2.89 -0.28 -11.45
C ARG A 144 3.48 0.59 -10.35
N SER A 145 2.62 1.19 -9.53
CA SER A 145 3.07 2.03 -8.42
C SER A 145 4.01 1.25 -7.50
N LYS A 146 4.95 1.95 -6.85
CA LYS A 146 5.90 1.34 -5.91
C LYS A 146 5.18 0.72 -4.69
N ILE A 147 4.05 1.31 -4.29
CA ILE A 147 3.36 1.02 -3.04
C ILE A 147 2.20 0.02 -3.18
N VAL A 148 1.63 -0.16 -4.37
CA VAL A 148 0.49 -1.06 -4.56
C VAL A 148 0.70 -1.99 -5.76
N GLY A 149 0.84 -1.48 -6.98
CA GLY A 149 0.97 -2.31 -8.19
C GLY A 149 2.13 -3.32 -8.15
N LEU A 150 3.34 -2.85 -7.84
CA LEU A 150 4.52 -3.71 -7.72
C LEU A 150 4.37 -4.78 -6.62
N PRO A 151 4.11 -4.45 -5.34
CA PRO A 151 3.99 -5.46 -4.29
C PRO A 151 2.84 -6.44 -4.52
N THR A 152 1.71 -5.98 -5.09
CA THR A 152 0.59 -6.87 -5.47
C THR A 152 1.04 -7.89 -6.51
N SER A 153 1.84 -7.47 -7.51
CA SER A 153 2.40 -8.38 -8.51
C SER A 153 3.31 -9.45 -7.90
N LEU A 154 4.10 -9.09 -6.88
CA LEU A 154 5.01 -10.01 -6.21
C LEU A 154 4.24 -11.03 -5.35
N LEU A 155 3.20 -10.58 -4.64
CA LEU A 155 2.33 -11.48 -3.87
C LEU A 155 1.61 -12.47 -4.78
N LEU A 156 1.02 -12.02 -5.88
CA LEU A 156 0.34 -12.91 -6.82
C LEU A 156 1.28 -13.97 -7.42
N GLN A 157 2.53 -13.59 -7.72
CA GLN A 157 3.57 -14.55 -8.13
C GLN A 157 3.87 -15.58 -7.03
N ARG A 158 3.92 -15.17 -5.76
CA ARG A 158 4.04 -16.11 -4.62
C ARG A 158 2.85 -17.05 -4.48
N HIS A 159 1.66 -16.59 -4.87
CA HIS A 159 0.45 -17.41 -5.00
C HIS A 159 0.36 -18.18 -6.33
N HIS A 160 1.47 -18.25 -7.09
CA HIS A 160 1.62 -19.02 -8.33
C HIS A 160 0.72 -18.55 -9.48
N ALA A 161 0.34 -17.28 -9.51
CA ALA A 161 -0.31 -16.68 -10.67
C ALA A 161 0.68 -16.34 -11.79
N THR A 162 0.18 -16.32 -13.03
CA THR A 162 0.89 -15.71 -14.17
C THR A 162 0.49 -14.23 -14.24
N VAL A 163 1.42 -13.32 -13.96
CA VAL A 163 1.11 -11.90 -13.78
C VAL A 163 1.60 -11.06 -14.96
N SER A 164 0.72 -10.25 -15.54
CA SER A 164 1.05 -9.17 -16.47
C SER A 164 0.88 -7.83 -15.77
N LEU A 165 1.95 -7.04 -15.69
CA LEU A 165 1.94 -5.71 -15.09
C LEU A 165 1.88 -4.65 -16.19
N LEU A 166 0.74 -3.97 -16.32
CA LEU A 166 0.43 -2.98 -17.34
C LEU A 166 0.68 -1.56 -16.82
N HIS A 167 1.04 -0.66 -17.73
CA HIS A 167 1.34 0.75 -17.44
C HIS A 167 1.05 1.63 -18.65
N ALA A 168 1.24 2.94 -18.53
CA ALA A 168 0.92 3.93 -19.57
C ALA A 168 1.56 3.63 -20.96
N TYR A 169 2.72 2.98 -20.99
CA TYR A 169 3.42 2.60 -22.24
C TYR A 169 3.05 1.21 -22.78
N THR A 170 2.14 0.48 -22.13
CA THR A 170 1.71 -0.84 -22.60
C THR A 170 0.92 -0.68 -23.89
N LYS A 171 1.32 -1.41 -24.94
CA LYS A 171 0.56 -1.47 -26.20
C LYS A 171 -0.61 -2.44 -26.04
N SER A 172 -1.77 -2.04 -26.54
CA SER A 172 -3.01 -2.84 -26.53
C SER A 172 -3.37 -3.41 -25.15
N PRO A 173 -3.46 -2.58 -24.08
CA PRO A 173 -3.76 -3.04 -22.73
C PRO A 173 -5.08 -3.83 -22.64
N GLU A 174 -6.06 -3.51 -23.50
CA GLU A 174 -7.33 -4.22 -23.63
C GLU A 174 -7.17 -5.69 -24.06
N GLN A 175 -6.18 -6.00 -24.91
CA GLN A 175 -5.93 -7.37 -25.38
C GLN A 175 -5.33 -8.23 -24.27
N ILE A 176 -4.48 -7.65 -23.43
CA ILE A 176 -3.89 -8.35 -22.28
C ILE A 176 -4.95 -8.54 -21.19
N THR A 177 -5.72 -7.48 -20.90
CA THR A 177 -6.76 -7.50 -19.85
C THR A 177 -7.88 -8.49 -20.18
N SER A 178 -8.29 -8.59 -21.45
CA SER A 178 -9.35 -9.51 -21.89
C SER A 178 -8.97 -11.00 -21.86
N GLN A 179 -7.69 -11.31 -21.61
CA GLN A 179 -7.21 -12.68 -21.41
C GLN A 179 -7.05 -13.05 -19.92
N ALA A 180 -7.19 -12.08 -19.01
CA ALA A 180 -6.97 -12.30 -17.59
C ALA A 180 -8.20 -12.93 -16.92
N ASP A 181 -7.95 -13.85 -15.99
CA ASP A 181 -8.95 -14.42 -15.10
C ASP A 181 -9.20 -13.52 -13.88
N ILE A 182 -8.19 -12.72 -13.50
CA ILE A 182 -8.26 -11.72 -12.44
C ILE A 182 -7.74 -10.40 -13.00
N VAL A 183 -8.51 -9.33 -12.85
CA VAL A 183 -8.12 -7.96 -13.22
C VAL A 183 -8.02 -7.13 -11.97
N ILE A 184 -6.86 -6.52 -11.75
CA ILE A 184 -6.59 -5.63 -10.63
C ILE A 184 -6.20 -4.27 -11.19
N THR A 185 -6.79 -3.19 -10.69
CA THR A 185 -6.43 -1.82 -11.08
C THR A 185 -5.99 -1.01 -9.89
N ASP A 186 -4.89 -0.28 -10.07
CA ASP A 186 -4.21 0.58 -9.09
C ASP A 186 -3.81 1.89 -9.78
N VAL A 187 -4.81 2.56 -10.34
CA VAL A 187 -4.60 3.82 -11.06
C VAL A 187 -5.60 4.86 -10.57
N GLY A 188 -5.09 6.05 -10.25
CA GLY A 188 -5.89 7.23 -9.93
C GLY A 188 -6.52 7.87 -11.18
N ILE A 189 -7.05 7.05 -12.10
CA ILE A 189 -7.75 7.51 -13.30
C ILE A 189 -9.11 6.82 -13.33
N ALA A 190 -10.15 7.59 -13.01
CA ALA A 190 -11.52 7.11 -13.00
C ALA A 190 -11.91 6.46 -14.34
N ASN A 191 -12.52 5.27 -14.27
CA ASN A 191 -13.08 4.53 -15.39
C ASN A 191 -12.07 4.11 -16.49
N ILE A 192 -10.76 4.02 -16.23
CA ILE A 192 -9.80 3.63 -17.28
C ILE A 192 -10.08 2.23 -17.85
N VAL A 193 -10.44 1.28 -16.98
CA VAL A 193 -10.78 -0.09 -17.39
C VAL A 193 -12.24 -0.11 -17.83
N ARG A 194 -12.49 -0.48 -19.09
CA ARG A 194 -13.83 -0.54 -19.67
C ARG A 194 -14.40 -1.95 -19.59
N GLY A 195 -15.72 -2.07 -19.56
CA GLY A 195 -16.38 -3.38 -19.48
C GLY A 195 -15.99 -4.35 -20.62
N ASN A 196 -15.73 -3.83 -21.83
CA ASN A 196 -15.27 -4.63 -22.96
C ASN A 196 -13.82 -5.13 -22.85
N TRP A 197 -13.06 -4.68 -21.84
CA TRP A 197 -11.73 -5.22 -21.55
C TRP A 197 -11.80 -6.44 -20.64
N ILE A 198 -12.94 -6.68 -19.99
CA ILE A 198 -13.08 -7.71 -18.96
C ILE A 198 -13.58 -9.02 -19.59
N LYS A 199 -12.82 -10.09 -19.40
CA LYS A 199 -13.23 -11.45 -19.77
C LYS A 199 -14.50 -11.85 -19.02
N LYS A 200 -15.44 -12.51 -19.70
CA LYS A 200 -16.63 -13.06 -19.02
C LYS A 200 -16.22 -14.04 -17.92
N GLY A 201 -16.70 -13.81 -16.70
CA GLY A 201 -16.38 -14.62 -15.53
C GLY A 201 -15.06 -14.27 -14.85
N ALA A 202 -14.36 -13.21 -15.27
CA ALA A 202 -13.19 -12.71 -14.55
C ALA A 202 -13.58 -12.10 -13.19
N VAL A 203 -12.67 -12.20 -12.23
CA VAL A 203 -12.72 -11.46 -10.97
C VAL A 203 -12.09 -10.09 -11.17
N VAL A 204 -12.73 -9.04 -10.66
CA VAL A 204 -12.23 -7.66 -10.77
C VAL A 204 -12.05 -7.07 -9.37
N ILE A 205 -10.86 -6.54 -9.10
CA ILE A 205 -10.57 -5.74 -7.90
C ILE A 205 -10.13 -4.35 -8.34
N ASP A 206 -10.94 -3.36 -8.03
CA ASP A 206 -10.61 -1.95 -8.23
C ASP A 206 -10.08 -1.36 -6.92
N MET A 207 -8.77 -1.08 -6.88
CA MET A 207 -8.11 -0.44 -5.74
C MET A 207 -7.95 1.07 -5.95
N GLY A 208 -8.44 1.61 -7.08
CA GLY A 208 -8.43 3.04 -7.36
C GLY A 208 -9.46 3.78 -6.52
N TYR A 209 -9.05 4.86 -5.88
CA TYR A 209 -9.94 5.82 -5.24
C TYR A 209 -9.83 7.16 -5.97
N ASN A 210 -10.96 7.67 -6.47
CA ASN A 210 -11.00 8.89 -7.26
C ASN A 210 -12.14 9.78 -6.77
N GLU A 211 -11.84 11.05 -6.46
CA GLU A 211 -12.88 12.05 -6.25
C GLU A 211 -13.48 12.44 -7.60
N ILE A 212 -14.78 12.19 -7.79
CA ILE A 212 -15.49 12.52 -9.02
C ILE A 212 -16.39 13.73 -8.79
N LYS A 213 -16.26 14.76 -9.62
CA LYS A 213 -17.27 15.82 -9.70
C LYS A 213 -18.45 15.29 -10.50
N ILE A 214 -19.54 14.98 -9.81
CA ILE A 214 -20.81 14.69 -10.47
C ILE A 214 -21.41 16.03 -10.88
N ASN A 215 -21.23 16.42 -12.14
CA ASN A 215 -21.99 17.51 -12.72
C ASN A 215 -23.39 16.97 -13.01
N PHE A 216 -24.38 17.43 -12.26
CA PHE A 216 -25.80 17.26 -12.58
C PHE A 216 -26.21 18.17 -13.73
#